data_AF-A0AAW7PCY0-F1
#
_entry.id   AF-A0AAW7PCY0-F1
#
_cell.length_a   1.000
_cell.length_b   1.000
_cell.length_c   1.000
_cell.angle_alpha   90.00
_cell.angle_beta   90.00
_cell.angle_gamma   90.00
#
_symmetry.space_group_name_H-M   'P 1'
#
loop_
_entity.id
_entity.type
_entity.pdbx_description
1 polymer ?
#
loop_
_entity_poly.entity_id
_entity_poly.type
_entity_poly.pdbx_seq_one_letter_code
_entity_poly.pdbx_strand_id
1 'polypeptide(L)'
;MEKETIIFQRNEFDNYYRSVLNGGKYVDPDCREDIDTPYYNFLTEFLRKREGESNYKNKYSFIPPKLAKLTSDSEKKIKDNDKYKIVVKQNDELLFRLTSDQFGFSGAEYVYQQSYGHLKYPLARINYLSKNESIDERNRILNKLINYVKNTRTLGGSFIWPTPKKSEGFRNSKYNMSRGVGSYIEDRVDLTLLEIKHALDGEYHKSQHKDDILYTLYINNTDGIRTWLDHFETFEKFVDYFMFNNFIENGMPLNILTGKAICEEEVKKYKNKTCQIKNLKLSELLEMIERLENMIINRTRLMEEHIKDYIVKRYNMD
;
A
#
# COMPACT_ATOMS: atom_id res chain seq x y z
N MET A 1 4.36 -14.95 -25.96
CA MET A 1 5.28 -14.58 -24.87
C MET A 1 4.44 -14.30 -23.64
N GLU A 2 4.48 -15.18 -22.65
CA GLU A 2 4.00 -14.83 -21.32
C GLU A 2 4.84 -13.64 -20.82
N LYS A 3 4.16 -12.54 -20.43
CA LYS A 3 4.84 -11.37 -19.89
C LYS A 3 5.33 -11.73 -18.49
N GLU A 4 6.65 -11.78 -18.28
CA GLU A 4 7.21 -11.88 -16.93
C GLU A 4 6.85 -10.61 -16.15
N THR A 5 6.05 -10.78 -15.10
CA THR A 5 5.80 -9.74 -14.09
C THR A 5 7.05 -9.48 -13.28
N ILE A 6 7.31 -8.24 -12.87
CA ILE A 6 8.45 -7.92 -12.01
C ILE A 6 8.15 -8.47 -10.60
N ILE A 7 8.78 -9.60 -10.28
CA ILE A 7 8.65 -10.23 -8.97
C ILE A 7 9.76 -9.72 -8.06
N PHE A 8 9.38 -9.09 -6.94
CA PHE A 8 10.33 -8.63 -5.90
C PHE A 8 10.62 -9.70 -4.84
N GLN A 9 10.00 -10.87 -4.98
CA GLN A 9 10.20 -12.00 -4.06
C GLN A 9 11.45 -12.80 -4.42
N ARG A 10 12.02 -13.46 -3.42
CA ARG A 10 13.19 -14.35 -3.60
C ARG A 10 12.87 -15.59 -4.44
N ASN A 11 13.92 -16.20 -5.01
CA ASN A 11 13.83 -17.52 -5.63
C ASN A 11 13.26 -18.54 -4.63
N GLU A 12 12.52 -19.52 -5.15
CA GLU A 12 11.84 -20.54 -4.34
C GLU A 12 10.86 -19.96 -3.29
N PHE A 13 10.26 -18.80 -3.60
CA PHE A 13 9.34 -18.09 -2.71
C PHE A 13 8.28 -19.01 -2.10
N ASP A 14 7.73 -19.93 -2.89
CA ASP A 14 6.65 -20.81 -2.45
C ASP A 14 7.10 -21.71 -1.27
N ASN A 15 8.31 -22.28 -1.33
CA ASN A 15 8.89 -23.08 -0.25
C ASN A 15 9.21 -22.22 0.97
N TYR A 16 9.79 -21.04 0.74
CA TYR A 16 10.09 -20.07 1.79
C TYR A 16 8.82 -19.63 2.53
N TYR A 17 7.77 -19.25 1.82
CA TYR A 17 6.53 -18.75 2.42
C TYR A 17 5.72 -19.87 3.11
N ARG A 18 5.84 -21.14 2.66
CA ARG A 18 5.33 -22.28 3.46
C ARG A 18 5.94 -22.33 4.86
N SER A 19 7.23 -22.01 5.01
CA SER A 19 7.86 -21.94 6.33
C SER A 19 7.29 -20.78 7.17
N VAL A 20 6.98 -19.64 6.53
CA VAL A 20 6.35 -18.46 7.16
C VAL A 20 4.97 -18.79 7.72
N LEU A 21 4.16 -19.54 6.96
CA LEU A 21 2.84 -20.01 7.41
C LEU A 21 2.91 -20.93 8.64
N ASN A 22 4.10 -21.48 8.93
CA ASN A 22 4.41 -22.28 10.12
C ASN A 22 5.21 -21.49 11.18
N GLY A 23 5.22 -20.16 11.10
CA GLY A 23 5.87 -19.28 12.06
C GLY A 23 7.33 -18.93 11.72
N GLY A 24 7.74 -18.95 10.45
CA GLY A 24 9.02 -18.38 10.00
C GLY A 24 8.94 -16.90 9.61
N LYS A 25 10.09 -16.22 9.48
CA LYS A 25 10.21 -14.79 9.15
C LYS A 25 9.85 -14.43 7.71
N TYR A 26 8.91 -13.51 7.52
CA TYR A 26 8.65 -12.83 6.24
C TYR A 26 8.92 -11.33 6.33
N VAL A 27 9.45 -10.78 5.23
CA VAL A 27 9.80 -9.38 5.05
C VAL A 27 9.19 -8.92 3.73
N ASP A 28 8.30 -7.93 3.77
CA ASP A 28 7.71 -7.32 2.57
C ASP A 28 8.81 -6.62 1.72
N PRO A 29 8.63 -6.48 0.39
CA PRO A 29 9.66 -5.93 -0.49
C PRO A 29 9.96 -4.44 -0.25
N ASP A 30 9.06 -3.72 0.42
CA ASP A 30 9.23 -2.33 0.84
C ASP A 30 9.69 -2.18 2.29
N CYS A 31 10.01 -3.30 2.95
CA CYS A 31 10.51 -3.30 4.31
C CYS A 31 11.96 -2.80 4.38
N ARG A 32 12.27 -2.20 5.52
CA ARG A 32 13.55 -1.53 5.84
C ARG A 32 14.71 -2.52 6.03
N GLU A 33 14.43 -3.78 6.31
CA GLU A 33 15.46 -4.78 6.62
C GLU A 33 16.06 -5.43 5.37
N ASP A 34 15.46 -5.26 4.19
CA ASP A 34 15.93 -5.84 2.92
C ASP A 34 16.26 -4.72 1.90
N ILE A 35 17.51 -4.23 1.96
CA ILE A 35 17.99 -3.05 1.22
C ILE A 35 18.24 -3.30 -0.28
N ASP A 36 18.23 -4.56 -0.69
CA ASP A 36 18.65 -4.95 -2.03
C ASP A 36 17.48 -5.18 -2.99
N THR A 37 16.24 -5.09 -2.51
CA THR A 37 15.09 -5.12 -3.42
C THR A 37 15.14 -3.91 -4.37
N PRO A 38 14.88 -4.10 -5.67
CA PRO A 38 14.80 -2.99 -6.62
C PRO A 38 13.47 -2.22 -6.51
N TYR A 39 12.61 -2.58 -5.55
CA TYR A 39 11.22 -2.10 -5.45
C TYR A 39 11.12 -0.56 -5.47
N TYR A 40 11.84 0.13 -4.57
CA TYR A 40 11.78 1.59 -4.51
C TYR A 40 12.40 2.28 -5.73
N ASN A 41 13.30 1.61 -6.46
CA ASN A 41 13.82 2.14 -7.72
C ASN A 41 12.73 2.12 -8.78
N PHE A 42 12.06 0.98 -8.97
CA PHE A 42 10.94 0.86 -9.90
C PHE A 42 9.77 1.80 -9.54
N LEU A 43 9.44 1.91 -8.25
CA LEU A 43 8.43 2.85 -7.77
C LEU A 43 8.82 4.30 -8.09
N THR A 44 10.10 4.65 -7.94
CA THR A 44 10.59 5.99 -8.28
C THR A 44 10.51 6.28 -9.77
N GLU A 45 10.86 5.31 -10.63
CA GLU A 45 10.72 5.49 -12.09
C GLU A 45 9.26 5.63 -12.51
N PHE A 46 8.35 4.89 -11.86
CA PHE A 46 6.91 5.09 -12.04
C PHE A 46 6.48 6.52 -11.70
N LEU A 47 6.83 7.01 -10.50
CA LEU A 47 6.49 8.37 -10.07
C LEU A 47 7.07 9.42 -11.03
N ARG A 48 8.34 9.27 -11.45
CA ARG A 48 8.99 10.18 -12.40
C ARG A 48 8.25 10.23 -13.74
N LYS A 49 7.85 9.06 -14.26
CA LYS A 49 7.13 9.00 -15.52
C LYS A 49 5.76 9.68 -15.41
N ARG A 50 4.96 9.32 -14.39
CA ARG A 50 3.63 9.92 -14.17
C ARG A 50 3.69 11.43 -13.99
N GLU A 51 4.70 11.90 -13.27
CA GLU A 51 4.93 13.32 -13.05
C GLU A 51 5.40 14.04 -14.32
N GLY A 52 6.17 13.39 -15.20
CA GLY A 52 6.54 13.94 -16.49
C GLY A 52 5.35 14.13 -17.45
N GLU A 53 4.33 13.27 -17.34
CA GLU A 53 3.13 13.27 -18.19
C GLU A 53 1.98 14.11 -17.63
N SER A 54 2.01 14.48 -16.35
CA SER A 54 0.94 15.27 -15.74
C SER A 54 0.95 16.73 -16.22
N ASN A 55 -0.14 17.46 -15.99
CA ASN A 55 -0.21 18.91 -16.22
C ASN A 55 -0.30 19.70 -14.90
N TYR A 56 0.16 19.11 -13.79
CA TYR A 56 0.14 19.76 -12.48
C TYR A 56 0.99 21.04 -12.48
N LYS A 57 0.44 22.11 -11.89
CA LYS A 57 1.09 23.43 -11.80
C LYS A 57 2.45 23.35 -11.13
N ASN A 58 2.54 22.56 -10.06
CA ASN A 58 3.75 22.31 -9.32
C ASN A 58 4.26 20.93 -9.72
N LYS A 59 5.52 20.84 -10.11
CA LYS A 59 6.15 19.56 -10.45
C LYS A 59 7.03 19.08 -9.32
N TYR A 60 6.87 17.82 -8.98
CA TYR A 60 7.77 17.15 -8.06
C TYR A 60 8.91 16.47 -8.81
N SER A 61 10.07 16.42 -8.17
CA SER A 61 11.15 15.52 -8.59
C SER A 61 11.38 14.47 -7.51
N PHE A 62 11.57 13.23 -7.97
CA PHE A 62 11.71 12.07 -7.11
C PHE A 62 13.14 11.55 -7.20
N ILE A 63 13.77 11.28 -6.06
CA ILE A 63 15.12 10.68 -6.00
C ILE A 63 14.99 9.36 -5.25
N PRO A 64 15.42 8.23 -5.86
CA PRO A 64 15.29 6.93 -5.24
C PRO A 64 16.22 6.84 -4.03
N PRO A 65 15.92 5.97 -3.05
CA PRO A 65 16.64 5.95 -1.79
C PRO A 65 18.15 5.74 -1.93
N LYS A 66 18.61 4.90 -2.86
CA LYS A 66 20.04 4.64 -3.11
C LYS A 66 20.82 5.86 -3.64
N LEU A 67 20.15 6.80 -4.32
CA LEU A 67 20.76 8.01 -4.88
C LEU A 67 20.55 9.25 -4.01
N ALA A 68 19.63 9.20 -3.05
CA ALA A 68 19.40 10.25 -2.09
C ALA A 68 20.60 10.35 -1.14
N LYS A 69 21.66 11.08 -1.54
CA LYS A 69 22.70 11.52 -0.59
C LYS A 69 21.98 12.19 0.58
N LEU A 70 22.35 11.82 1.81
CA LEU A 70 21.86 12.49 3.01
C LEU A 70 22.13 13.99 2.85
N THR A 71 21.06 14.79 2.93
CA THR A 71 21.02 16.20 2.50
C THR A 71 21.86 17.11 3.39
N SER A 72 22.28 16.64 4.57
CA SER A 72 23.19 17.36 5.48
C SER A 72 24.11 16.43 6.27
N ASP A 73 25.22 16.96 6.81
CA ASP A 73 26.10 16.22 7.73
C ASP A 73 25.40 15.87 9.07
N SER A 74 24.36 16.62 9.45
CA SER A 74 23.48 16.26 10.55
C SER A 74 22.61 15.05 10.22
N GLU A 75 22.18 14.86 8.97
CA GLU A 75 21.46 13.66 8.51
C GLU A 75 22.41 12.44 8.33
N LYS A 76 23.68 12.65 7.98
CA LYS A 76 24.71 11.59 7.88
C LYS A 76 25.02 10.88 9.19
N LYS A 77 24.91 11.57 10.33
CA LYS A 77 25.20 11.00 11.67
C LYS A 77 24.05 10.16 12.24
N ILE A 78 22.96 10.00 11.48
CA ILE A 78 21.73 9.39 11.97
C ILE A 78 21.62 7.97 11.42
N LYS A 79 21.57 6.98 12.33
CA LYS A 79 21.23 5.57 12.03
C LYS A 79 19.75 5.38 11.63
N ASP A 80 19.16 6.29 10.84
CA ASP A 80 17.72 6.24 10.53
C ASP A 80 17.41 5.79 9.10
N ASN A 81 16.20 5.21 9.02
CA ASN A 81 15.38 4.67 7.94
C ASN A 81 15.24 5.52 6.64
N ASP A 82 16.08 6.52 6.42
CA ASP A 82 16.04 7.44 5.29
C ASP A 82 16.61 6.87 3.99
N LYS A 83 17.54 5.94 4.11
CA LYS A 83 18.10 5.20 2.98
C LYS A 83 17.10 4.30 2.25
N TYR A 84 15.84 4.27 2.70
CA TYR A 84 14.74 3.45 2.14
C TYR A 84 13.55 4.28 1.64
N LYS A 85 13.69 5.61 1.60
CA LYS A 85 12.57 6.49 1.24
C LYS A 85 12.88 7.31 0.01
N ILE A 86 11.84 7.54 -0.79
CA ILE A 86 11.94 8.39 -1.97
C ILE A 86 11.96 9.83 -1.50
N VAL A 87 12.97 10.59 -1.90
CA VAL A 87 13.05 12.02 -1.63
C VAL A 87 12.19 12.77 -2.64
N VAL A 88 11.32 13.64 -2.16
CA VAL A 88 10.48 14.51 -2.98
C VAL A 88 11.01 15.93 -2.88
N LYS A 89 11.26 16.53 -4.04
CA LYS A 89 11.66 17.93 -4.14
C LYS A 89 10.72 18.74 -5.01
N GLN A 90 10.70 20.03 -4.77
CA GLN A 90 10.09 21.03 -5.64
C GLN A 90 11.07 22.20 -5.75
N ASN A 91 11.37 22.66 -6.97
CA ASN A 91 12.35 23.74 -7.21
C ASN A 91 13.70 23.49 -6.49
N ASP A 92 14.21 22.25 -6.56
CA ASP A 92 15.41 21.74 -5.88
C ASP A 92 15.40 21.71 -4.35
N GLU A 93 14.35 22.21 -3.71
CA GLU A 93 14.15 22.17 -2.26
C GLU A 93 13.52 20.84 -1.81
N LEU A 94 14.01 20.31 -0.70
CA LEU A 94 13.44 19.11 -0.06
C LEU A 94 12.08 19.45 0.57
N LEU A 95 11.02 18.85 0.03
CA LEU A 95 9.66 19.01 0.52
C LEU A 95 9.35 17.99 1.63
N PHE A 96 9.33 16.70 1.29
CA PHE A 96 9.15 15.57 2.21
C PHE A 96 9.76 14.29 1.63
N ARG A 97 9.53 13.15 2.30
CA ARG A 97 9.90 11.83 1.81
C ARG A 97 8.70 10.91 1.73
N LEU A 98 8.69 10.03 0.75
CA LEU A 98 7.65 9.02 0.56
C LEU A 98 8.12 7.66 1.04
N THR A 99 7.18 6.92 1.62
CA THR A 99 7.27 5.48 1.89
C THR A 99 6.13 4.80 1.15
N SER A 100 6.31 3.54 0.76
CA SER A 100 5.17 2.72 0.39
C SER A 100 4.64 1.95 1.58
N ASP A 101 3.49 1.33 1.34
CA ASP A 101 2.74 0.57 2.29
C ASP A 101 1.90 -0.46 1.53
N GLN A 102 2.30 -1.74 1.62
CA GLN A 102 1.66 -2.82 0.86
C GLN A 102 0.21 -3.03 1.28
N PHE A 103 -0.64 -3.39 0.32
CA PHE A 103 -2.06 -3.55 0.55
C PHE A 103 -2.39 -4.63 1.57
N GLY A 104 -3.30 -4.19 2.42
CA GLY A 104 -4.16 -4.87 3.37
C GLY A 104 -3.80 -5.91 4.41
N PHE A 105 -2.95 -6.90 4.17
CA PHE A 105 -2.85 -7.98 5.16
C PHE A 105 -1.43 -8.43 5.38
N SER A 106 -0.95 -8.32 6.62
CA SER A 106 0.39 -8.73 7.00
C SER A 106 0.57 -10.23 6.81
N GLY A 107 1.60 -10.58 6.06
CA GLY A 107 2.08 -11.95 5.91
C GLY A 107 3.18 -12.31 6.91
N ALA A 108 3.40 -11.50 7.96
CA ALA A 108 4.58 -11.56 8.81
C ALA A 108 4.51 -12.63 9.93
N GLU A 109 5.68 -13.10 10.33
CA GLU A 109 5.94 -14.16 11.34
C GLU A 109 5.28 -13.94 12.69
N TYR A 110 5.43 -12.72 13.24
CA TYR A 110 4.92 -12.40 14.56
C TYR A 110 3.40 -12.57 14.62
N VAL A 111 2.72 -12.41 13.49
CA VAL A 111 1.27 -12.53 13.44
C VAL A 111 0.83 -13.97 13.63
N TYR A 112 1.49 -14.93 12.99
CA TYR A 112 1.11 -16.35 13.10
C TYR A 112 1.50 -16.97 14.45
N GLN A 113 2.54 -16.43 15.10
CA GLN A 113 2.98 -16.86 16.44
C GLN A 113 2.20 -16.20 17.59
N GLN A 114 1.55 -15.04 17.35
CA GLN A 114 0.76 -14.35 18.37
C GLN A 114 -0.47 -15.18 18.78
N SER A 115 -0.68 -15.35 20.10
CA SER A 115 -1.81 -16.11 20.67
C SER A 115 -3.18 -15.68 20.09
N TYR A 116 -3.33 -14.42 19.71
CA TYR A 116 -4.54 -13.85 19.14
C TYR A 116 -4.33 -13.21 17.76
N GLY A 117 -3.25 -13.53 17.05
CA GLY A 117 -2.96 -12.96 15.73
C GLY A 117 -4.03 -13.33 14.69
N HIS A 118 -4.54 -14.57 14.75
CA HIS A 118 -5.65 -15.04 13.91
C HIS A 118 -7.00 -14.34 14.17
N LEU A 119 -7.12 -13.58 15.27
CA LEU A 119 -8.30 -12.73 15.52
C LEU A 119 -8.16 -11.33 14.94
N LYS A 120 -6.93 -10.91 14.62
CA LYS A 120 -6.59 -9.55 14.21
C LYS A 120 -6.28 -9.46 12.72
N TYR A 121 -5.61 -10.47 12.17
CA TYR A 121 -5.03 -10.39 10.83
C TYR A 121 -5.66 -11.41 9.88
N PRO A 122 -6.15 -10.99 8.70
CA PRO A 122 -6.94 -11.86 7.82
C PRO A 122 -6.19 -13.07 7.25
N LEU A 123 -4.94 -12.94 6.82
CA LEU A 123 -4.17 -14.10 6.33
C LEU A 123 -3.91 -15.14 7.44
N ALA A 124 -3.68 -14.68 8.66
CA ALA A 124 -3.55 -15.56 9.82
C ALA A 124 -4.87 -16.21 10.22
N ARG A 125 -5.98 -15.50 10.06
CA ARG A 125 -7.32 -16.05 10.25
C ARG A 125 -7.62 -17.16 9.25
N ILE A 126 -7.33 -16.96 7.96
CA ILE A 126 -7.50 -17.99 6.93
C ILE A 126 -6.64 -19.21 7.26
N ASN A 127 -5.35 -19.02 7.55
CA ASN A 127 -4.46 -20.13 7.94
C ASN A 127 -5.00 -20.90 9.16
N TYR A 128 -5.47 -20.19 10.19
CA TYR A 128 -6.05 -20.79 11.39
C TYR A 128 -7.32 -21.59 11.10
N LEU A 129 -8.29 -21.01 10.37
CA LEU A 129 -9.56 -21.67 10.06
C LEU A 129 -9.37 -22.89 9.14
N SER A 130 -8.40 -22.83 8.22
CA SER A 130 -8.08 -23.95 7.32
C SER A 130 -7.63 -25.23 8.03
N LYS A 131 -7.28 -25.16 9.32
CA LYS A 131 -6.88 -26.33 10.12
C LYS A 131 -8.02 -27.32 10.33
N ASN A 132 -9.27 -26.88 10.19
CA ASN A 132 -10.46 -27.71 10.33
C ASN A 132 -10.87 -28.41 9.01
N GLU A 133 -10.21 -28.06 7.90
CA GLU A 133 -10.48 -28.66 6.59
C GLU A 133 -9.74 -29.99 6.42
N SER A 134 -10.12 -30.75 5.38
CA SER A 134 -9.36 -31.92 4.94
C SER A 134 -7.91 -31.55 4.58
N ILE A 135 -6.99 -32.53 4.62
CA ILE A 135 -5.57 -32.31 4.30
C ILE A 135 -5.41 -31.70 2.89
N ASP A 136 -6.14 -32.23 1.91
CA ASP A 136 -6.08 -31.75 0.53
C ASP A 136 -6.60 -30.33 0.39
N GLU A 137 -7.72 -30.02 1.05
CA GLU A 137 -8.31 -28.69 0.98
C GLU A 137 -7.46 -27.65 1.73
N ARG A 138 -6.93 -28.02 2.89
CA ARG A 138 -5.96 -27.18 3.60
C ARG A 138 -4.75 -26.87 2.73
N ASN A 139 -4.20 -27.86 2.02
CA ASN A 139 -3.07 -27.64 1.12
C ASN A 139 -3.42 -26.66 -0.02
N ARG A 140 -4.63 -26.74 -0.58
CA ARG A 140 -5.11 -25.77 -1.58
C ARG A 140 -5.22 -24.35 -1.01
N ILE A 141 -5.75 -24.21 0.21
CA ILE A 141 -5.87 -22.91 0.88
C ILE A 141 -4.49 -22.31 1.18
N LEU A 142 -3.54 -23.10 1.67
CA LEU A 142 -2.17 -22.63 1.91
C LEU A 142 -1.51 -22.17 0.59
N ASN A 143 -1.76 -22.87 -0.52
CA ASN A 143 -1.29 -22.43 -1.84
C ASN A 143 -1.93 -21.09 -2.27
N LYS A 144 -3.23 -20.89 -2.01
CA LYS A 144 -3.88 -19.58 -2.24
C LYS A 144 -3.21 -18.46 -1.43
N LEU A 145 -2.87 -18.70 -0.15
CA LEU A 145 -2.17 -17.70 0.67
C LEU A 145 -0.77 -17.36 0.14
N ILE A 146 -0.01 -18.38 -0.29
CA ILE A 146 1.32 -18.19 -0.87
C ILE A 146 1.22 -17.36 -2.16
N ASN A 147 0.32 -17.74 -3.06
CA ASN A 147 0.10 -17.05 -4.32
C ASN A 147 -0.34 -15.61 -4.09
N TYR A 148 -1.28 -15.38 -3.15
CA TYR A 148 -1.72 -14.05 -2.78
C TYR A 148 -0.54 -13.15 -2.40
N VAL A 149 0.34 -13.59 -1.49
CA VAL A 149 1.48 -12.75 -1.08
C VAL A 149 2.45 -12.52 -2.23
N LYS A 150 2.73 -13.55 -3.03
CA LYS A 150 3.59 -13.46 -4.22
C LYS A 150 3.07 -12.44 -5.23
N ASN A 151 1.78 -12.47 -5.51
CA ASN A 151 1.13 -11.68 -6.55
C ASN A 151 0.81 -10.25 -6.09
N THR A 152 0.64 -10.04 -4.78
CA THR A 152 0.26 -8.73 -4.23
C THR A 152 1.44 -7.89 -3.75
N ARG A 153 2.63 -8.47 -3.58
CA ARG A 153 3.83 -7.72 -3.18
C ARG A 153 4.60 -7.22 -4.39
N THR A 154 3.93 -6.31 -5.10
CA THR A 154 4.30 -5.77 -6.41
C THR A 154 4.10 -4.25 -6.44
N LEU A 155 4.48 -3.56 -7.53
CA LEU A 155 4.31 -2.11 -7.63
C LEU A 155 2.85 -1.67 -7.51
N GLY A 156 1.93 -2.44 -8.09
CA GLY A 156 0.49 -2.18 -8.00
C GLY A 156 -0.14 -2.59 -6.68
N GLY A 157 0.64 -3.16 -5.76
CA GLY A 157 0.17 -3.65 -4.47
C GLY A 157 0.36 -2.68 -3.31
N SER A 158 0.53 -1.37 -3.54
CA SER A 158 0.85 -0.43 -2.47
C SER A 158 0.18 0.94 -2.58
N PHE A 159 0.01 1.56 -1.41
CA PHE A 159 -0.18 3.00 -1.25
C PHE A 159 1.16 3.69 -1.05
N ILE A 160 1.18 5.01 -1.29
CA ILE A 160 2.35 5.85 -1.11
C ILE A 160 1.99 6.99 -0.16
N TRP A 161 2.73 7.09 0.93
CA TRP A 161 2.46 8.05 2.00
C TRP A 161 3.64 8.99 2.21
N PRO A 162 3.38 10.29 2.45
CA PRO A 162 4.40 11.19 2.88
C PRO A 162 4.76 10.88 4.33
N THR A 163 6.00 11.20 4.67
CA THR A 163 6.53 11.07 6.03
C THR A 163 7.25 12.35 6.39
N PRO A 164 7.14 12.77 7.66
CA PRO A 164 7.63 14.08 8.11
C PRO A 164 9.15 14.15 8.01
N LYS A 165 9.68 15.38 8.02
CA LYS A 165 11.12 15.58 8.27
C LYS A 165 11.43 15.11 9.69
N LYS A 166 12.65 14.64 9.97
CA LYS A 166 12.99 14.19 11.34
C LYS A 166 12.80 15.30 12.39
N SER A 167 13.07 16.55 12.02
CA SER A 167 12.82 17.73 12.87
C SER A 167 11.38 17.85 13.34
N GLU A 168 10.44 17.16 12.67
CA GLU A 168 9.01 17.17 12.94
C GLU A 168 8.52 15.87 13.61
N GLY A 169 9.39 14.87 13.84
CA GLY A 169 9.08 13.65 14.59
C GLY A 169 9.67 12.35 14.04
N PHE A 170 9.10 11.21 14.47
CA PHE A 170 9.45 9.89 13.94
C PHE A 170 9.07 9.80 12.45
N ARG A 171 9.97 9.25 11.63
CA ARG A 171 9.76 9.10 10.19
C ARG A 171 8.85 7.91 9.85
N ASN A 172 7.64 7.89 10.40
CA ASN A 172 6.57 6.97 10.04
C ASN A 172 5.38 7.80 9.54
N SER A 173 4.58 7.27 8.63
CA SER A 173 3.29 7.88 8.28
C SER A 173 2.32 7.59 9.42
N LYS A 174 1.81 8.62 10.09
CA LYS A 174 0.79 8.46 11.14
C LYS A 174 -0.47 7.84 10.57
N TYR A 175 -0.86 8.23 9.35
CA TYR A 175 -2.03 7.66 8.69
C TYR A 175 -1.88 6.15 8.51
N ASN A 176 -0.73 5.70 8.01
CA ASN A 176 -0.44 4.28 7.85
C ASN A 176 -0.52 3.52 9.19
N MET A 177 -0.02 4.11 10.28
CA MET A 177 -0.13 3.47 11.61
C MET A 177 -1.57 3.41 12.13
N SER A 178 -2.41 4.40 11.79
CA SER A 178 -3.77 4.52 12.30
C SER A 178 -4.81 3.72 11.51
N ARG A 179 -4.57 3.39 10.24
CA ARG A 179 -5.50 2.61 9.38
C ARG A 179 -5.54 1.10 9.69
N GLY A 180 -4.67 0.63 10.57
CA GLY A 180 -4.49 -0.79 10.90
C GLY A 180 -5.73 -1.51 11.45
N VAL A 181 -5.58 -2.81 11.73
CA VAL A 181 -6.59 -3.72 12.32
C VAL A 181 -7.24 -3.25 13.63
N GLY A 182 -6.68 -2.23 14.30
CA GLY A 182 -7.27 -1.58 15.48
C GLY A 182 -8.31 -0.50 15.16
N SER A 183 -8.50 -0.18 13.88
CA SER A 183 -9.41 0.84 13.40
C SER A 183 -10.59 0.25 12.62
N TYR A 184 -11.51 1.09 12.17
CA TYR A 184 -12.62 0.66 11.30
C TYR A 184 -12.17 0.35 9.87
N ILE A 185 -11.00 0.87 9.46
CA ILE A 185 -10.43 0.64 8.13
C ILE A 185 -9.90 -0.79 8.02
N GLU A 186 -9.36 -1.35 9.10
CA GLU A 186 -8.81 -2.72 9.14
C GLU A 186 -7.81 -3.02 8.01
N ASP A 187 -6.96 -2.03 7.70
CA ASP A 187 -6.01 -2.08 6.58
C ASP A 187 -6.64 -2.25 5.18
N ARG A 188 -7.96 -2.08 5.04
CA ARG A 188 -8.64 -2.28 3.76
C ARG A 188 -8.35 -1.15 2.77
N VAL A 189 -8.05 -1.56 1.54
CA VAL A 189 -7.76 -0.66 0.41
C VAL A 189 -8.97 0.21 0.04
N ASP A 190 -10.18 -0.34 0.13
CA ASP A 190 -11.42 0.30 -0.30
C ASP A 190 -11.83 1.47 0.62
N LEU A 191 -11.76 1.26 1.93
CA LEU A 191 -12.01 2.31 2.93
C LEU A 191 -10.88 3.36 2.96
N THR A 192 -9.65 2.95 2.69
CA THR A 192 -8.53 3.90 2.53
C THR A 192 -8.75 4.81 1.30
N LEU A 193 -9.15 4.25 0.17
CA LEU A 193 -9.51 5.02 -1.03
C LEU A 193 -10.72 5.94 -0.78
N LEU A 194 -11.67 5.51 0.04
CA LEU A 194 -12.82 6.33 0.42
C LEU A 194 -12.41 7.59 1.20
N GLU A 195 -11.52 7.47 2.19
CA GLU A 195 -11.03 8.67 2.91
C GLU A 195 -10.20 9.59 1.99
N ILE A 196 -9.38 9.03 1.10
CA ILE A 196 -8.66 9.84 0.08
C ILE A 196 -9.66 10.59 -0.81
N LYS A 197 -10.77 9.94 -1.20
CA LYS A 197 -11.84 10.58 -1.97
C LYS A 197 -12.45 11.76 -1.21
N HIS A 198 -12.87 11.57 0.05
CA HIS A 198 -13.45 12.67 0.84
C HIS A 198 -12.48 13.87 0.96
N ALA A 199 -11.18 13.61 1.09
CA ALA A 199 -10.16 14.65 1.09
C ALA A 199 -10.11 15.43 -0.24
N LEU A 200 -9.95 14.71 -1.35
CA LEU A 200 -9.72 15.29 -2.68
C LEU A 200 -10.97 15.88 -3.34
N ASP A 201 -12.16 15.45 -2.94
CA ASP A 201 -13.43 16.05 -3.38
C ASP A 201 -13.81 17.30 -2.54
N GLY A 202 -12.90 17.70 -1.63
CA GLY A 202 -13.00 18.93 -0.85
C GLY A 202 -14.01 18.86 0.30
N GLU A 203 -14.46 17.67 0.68
CA GLU A 203 -15.46 17.48 1.74
C GLU A 203 -14.89 17.81 3.13
N TYR A 204 -13.61 17.55 3.35
CA TYR A 204 -12.93 17.92 4.59
C TYR A 204 -12.91 19.44 4.81
N HIS A 205 -12.73 20.25 3.75
CA HIS A 205 -12.84 21.70 3.86
C HIS A 205 -14.26 22.17 4.20
N LYS A 206 -15.27 21.39 3.83
CA LYS A 206 -16.68 21.59 4.20
C LYS A 206 -17.00 21.04 5.59
N SER A 207 -16.01 20.57 6.35
CA SER A 207 -16.23 19.97 7.67
C SER A 207 -17.12 18.71 7.62
N GLN A 208 -17.21 18.04 6.47
CA GLN A 208 -17.86 16.74 6.33
C GLN A 208 -16.84 15.62 6.65
N HIS A 209 -17.34 14.44 7.05
CA HIS A 209 -16.51 13.26 7.35
C HIS A 209 -15.40 13.49 8.39
N LYS A 210 -15.67 14.31 9.43
CA LYS A 210 -14.71 14.63 10.52
C LYS A 210 -14.24 13.42 11.33
N ASP A 211 -15.02 12.35 11.27
CA ASP A 211 -14.79 11.08 11.91
C ASP A 211 -13.89 10.14 11.08
N ASP A 212 -13.47 10.55 9.88
CA ASP A 212 -12.38 9.89 9.16
C ASP A 212 -11.05 10.03 9.92
N ILE A 213 -10.23 8.98 9.84
CA ILE A 213 -8.87 8.97 10.39
C ILE A 213 -8.00 9.99 9.64
N LEU A 214 -8.14 10.07 8.32
CA LEU A 214 -7.39 10.99 7.49
C LEU A 214 -7.74 12.47 7.72
N TYR A 215 -8.96 12.78 8.15
CA TYR A 215 -9.47 14.16 8.29
C TYR A 215 -8.52 15.06 9.09
N THR A 216 -8.18 14.66 10.32
CA THR A 216 -7.34 15.50 11.20
C THR A 216 -5.92 15.65 10.64
N LEU A 217 -5.39 14.60 10.03
CA LEU A 217 -4.05 14.61 9.43
C LEU A 217 -4.01 15.53 8.21
N TYR A 218 -5.05 15.52 7.40
CA TYR A 218 -5.19 16.40 6.24
C TYR A 218 -5.37 17.87 6.67
N ILE A 219 -6.33 18.18 7.54
CA ILE A 219 -6.59 19.56 7.98
C ILE A 219 -5.34 20.20 8.60
N ASN A 220 -4.61 19.45 9.41
CA ASN A 220 -3.39 19.94 10.06
C ASN A 220 -2.11 19.79 9.20
N ASN A 221 -2.23 19.26 7.98
CA ASN A 221 -1.10 18.88 7.12
C ASN A 221 -0.02 18.05 7.86
N THR A 222 -0.46 17.15 8.73
CA THR A 222 0.44 16.28 9.47
C THR A 222 1.21 15.38 8.50
N ASP A 223 2.52 15.24 8.70
CA ASP A 223 3.43 14.47 7.85
C ASP A 223 3.50 14.93 6.38
N GLY A 224 2.93 16.08 6.03
CA GLY A 224 2.78 16.54 4.64
C GLY A 224 1.61 15.90 3.89
N ILE A 225 0.66 15.26 4.58
CA ILE A 225 -0.52 14.58 3.99
C ILE A 225 -1.27 15.49 3.03
N ARG A 226 -1.61 16.71 3.44
CA ARG A 226 -2.36 17.65 2.60
C ARG A 226 -1.51 18.13 1.43
N THR A 227 -0.24 18.47 1.66
CA THR A 227 0.67 18.83 0.56
C THR A 227 0.82 17.71 -0.48
N TRP A 228 0.83 16.45 -0.04
CA TRP A 228 0.89 15.30 -0.94
C TRP A 228 -0.41 15.09 -1.70
N LEU A 229 -1.56 15.11 -1.01
CA LEU A 229 -2.85 14.85 -1.64
C LEU A 229 -3.29 16.01 -2.55
N ASP A 230 -3.15 17.26 -2.13
CA ASP A 230 -3.51 18.46 -2.92
C ASP A 230 -2.78 18.51 -4.28
N HIS A 231 -1.62 17.85 -4.40
CA HIS A 231 -0.88 17.72 -5.66
C HIS A 231 -1.72 17.12 -6.79
N PHE A 232 -2.63 16.19 -6.46
CA PHE A 232 -3.45 15.50 -7.45
C PHE A 232 -4.72 16.28 -7.83
N GLU A 233 -5.06 17.34 -7.08
CA GLU A 233 -6.21 18.23 -7.26
C GLU A 233 -7.60 17.58 -7.07
N THR A 234 -7.83 16.37 -7.58
CA THR A 234 -9.12 15.65 -7.52
C THR A 234 -8.93 14.16 -7.31
N PHE A 235 -9.95 13.46 -6.81
CA PHE A 235 -9.89 12.02 -6.64
C PHE A 235 -9.71 11.27 -7.96
N GLU A 236 -10.36 11.71 -9.04
CA GLU A 236 -10.21 11.13 -10.37
C GLU A 236 -8.76 11.18 -10.86
N LYS A 237 -8.10 12.32 -10.70
CA LYS A 237 -6.68 12.49 -11.06
C LYS A 237 -5.75 11.66 -10.18
N PHE A 238 -6.06 11.48 -8.89
CA PHE A 238 -5.32 10.55 -8.03
C PHE A 238 -5.47 9.09 -8.51
N VAL A 239 -6.70 8.69 -8.84
CA VAL A 239 -7.01 7.36 -9.37
C VAL A 239 -6.27 7.11 -10.68
N ASP A 240 -6.29 8.08 -11.60
CA ASP A 240 -5.55 7.99 -12.84
C ASP A 240 -4.05 7.90 -12.57
N TYR A 241 -3.46 8.83 -11.80
CA TYR A 241 -2.03 8.91 -11.49
C TYR A 241 -1.48 7.58 -10.96
N PHE A 242 -2.23 6.93 -10.06
CA PHE A 242 -1.82 5.65 -9.46
C PHE A 242 -2.43 4.41 -10.12
N MET A 243 -3.16 4.57 -11.23
CA MET A 243 -3.79 3.48 -11.99
C MET A 243 -4.77 2.63 -11.17
N PHE A 244 -5.59 3.28 -10.34
CA PHE A 244 -6.59 2.63 -9.50
C PHE A 244 -7.91 2.31 -10.21
N ASN A 245 -8.00 2.44 -11.55
CA ASN A 245 -9.26 2.27 -12.30
C ASN A 245 -10.01 0.96 -11.95
N ASN A 246 -9.29 -0.14 -11.74
CA ASN A 246 -9.90 -1.45 -11.38
C ASN A 246 -10.40 -1.54 -9.93
N PHE A 247 -10.18 -0.51 -9.11
CA PHE A 247 -10.66 -0.40 -7.74
C PHE A 247 -11.86 0.55 -7.64
N ILE A 248 -12.27 1.21 -8.72
CA ILE A 248 -13.29 2.26 -8.72
C ILE A 248 -14.43 1.90 -9.66
N GLU A 249 -15.66 2.08 -9.21
CA GLU A 249 -16.88 1.94 -10.01
C GLU A 249 -17.76 3.19 -9.79
N ASN A 250 -18.13 3.86 -10.88
CA ASN A 250 -18.95 5.08 -10.83
C ASN A 250 -18.41 6.16 -9.87
N GLY A 251 -17.09 6.33 -9.81
CA GLY A 251 -16.43 7.30 -8.93
C GLY A 251 -16.34 6.89 -7.45
N MET A 252 -16.77 5.67 -7.11
CA MET A 252 -16.73 5.11 -5.75
C MET A 252 -15.76 3.93 -5.68
N PRO A 253 -15.01 3.76 -4.57
CA PRO A 253 -14.20 2.56 -4.36
C PRO A 253 -15.06 1.29 -4.31
N LEU A 254 -14.56 0.21 -4.89
CA LEU A 254 -15.16 -1.12 -4.83
C LEU A 254 -14.91 -1.75 -3.45
N ASN A 255 -15.98 -2.16 -2.79
CA ASN A 255 -15.92 -2.85 -1.51
C ASN A 255 -15.27 -4.23 -1.70
N ILE A 256 -14.14 -4.48 -1.04
CA ILE A 256 -13.39 -5.74 -1.21
C ILE A 256 -14.09 -6.96 -0.62
N LEU A 257 -15.11 -6.78 0.21
CA LEU A 257 -15.93 -7.87 0.75
C LEU A 257 -17.04 -8.28 -0.22
N THR A 258 -17.70 -7.31 -0.86
CA THR A 258 -18.91 -7.55 -1.65
C THR A 258 -18.68 -7.49 -3.16
N GLY A 259 -17.61 -6.84 -3.61
CA GLY A 259 -17.32 -6.58 -5.02
C GLY A 259 -18.20 -5.52 -5.69
N LYS A 260 -18.91 -4.71 -4.89
CA LYS A 260 -19.77 -3.62 -5.38
C LYS A 260 -19.21 -2.27 -4.95
N ALA A 261 -19.54 -1.19 -5.64
CA ALA A 261 -19.27 0.16 -5.16
C ALA A 261 -19.68 0.34 -3.67
N ILE A 262 -18.83 1.01 -2.90
CA ILE A 262 -19.10 1.34 -1.49
C ILE A 262 -20.36 2.22 -1.40
N CYS A 263 -21.22 1.86 -0.44
CA CYS A 263 -22.31 2.71 0.02
C CYS A 263 -21.91 3.39 1.34
N GLU A 264 -21.76 4.71 1.33
CA GLU A 264 -21.34 5.46 2.53
C GLU A 264 -22.32 5.33 3.71
N GLU A 265 -23.62 5.25 3.43
CA GLU A 265 -24.64 5.02 4.46
C GLU A 265 -24.48 3.66 5.15
N GLU A 266 -23.92 2.66 4.47
CA GLU A 266 -23.54 1.40 5.10
C GLU A 266 -22.27 1.57 5.93
N VAL A 267 -21.26 2.29 5.41
CA VAL A 267 -20.02 2.58 6.15
C VAL A 267 -20.30 3.26 7.47
N LYS A 268 -21.15 4.29 7.49
CA LYS A 268 -21.55 5.02 8.71
C LYS A 268 -22.10 4.09 9.80
N LYS A 269 -22.82 3.01 9.44
CA LYS A 269 -23.39 2.05 10.41
C LYS A 269 -22.34 1.24 11.15
N TYR A 270 -21.15 1.08 10.58
CA TYR A 270 -20.07 0.28 11.17
C TYR A 270 -18.77 1.05 11.39
N LYS A 271 -18.69 2.34 11.07
CA LYS A 271 -17.47 3.15 11.27
C LYS A 271 -17.03 3.25 12.74
N ASN A 272 -17.96 3.10 13.68
CA ASN A 272 -17.68 2.98 15.11
C ASN A 272 -17.48 1.53 15.60
N LYS A 273 -17.53 0.55 14.70
CA LYS A 273 -17.32 -0.86 14.98
C LYS A 273 -15.98 -1.26 14.37
N THR A 274 -15.10 -1.83 15.19
CA THR A 274 -13.89 -2.49 14.68
C THR A 274 -14.20 -3.95 14.33
N CYS A 275 -13.28 -4.60 13.62
CA CYS A 275 -13.28 -6.06 13.45
C CYS A 275 -14.37 -6.65 12.52
N GLN A 276 -14.75 -5.98 11.42
CA GLN A 276 -15.65 -6.60 10.43
C GLN A 276 -15.05 -7.89 9.87
N ILE A 277 -13.75 -7.90 9.58
CA ILE A 277 -13.08 -9.05 8.97
C ILE A 277 -13.01 -10.22 9.95
N LYS A 278 -12.90 -9.94 11.25
CA LYS A 278 -12.89 -10.96 12.31
C LYS A 278 -14.15 -11.82 12.34
N ASN A 279 -15.29 -11.32 11.85
CA ASN A 279 -16.55 -12.05 11.88
C ASN A 279 -16.81 -12.87 10.60
N LEU A 280 -15.96 -12.72 9.58
CA LEU A 280 -16.08 -13.46 8.33
C LEU A 280 -15.73 -14.94 8.51
N LYS A 281 -16.47 -15.77 7.78
CA LYS A 281 -16.22 -17.21 7.57
C LYS A 281 -15.05 -17.41 6.60
N LEU A 282 -14.54 -18.63 6.57
CA LEU A 282 -13.40 -18.99 5.72
C LEU A 282 -13.67 -18.70 4.23
N SER A 283 -14.86 -19.06 3.71
CA SER A 283 -15.23 -18.79 2.31
C SER A 283 -15.23 -17.30 1.97
N GLU A 284 -15.81 -16.47 2.83
CA GLU A 284 -15.88 -15.01 2.65
C GLU A 284 -14.48 -14.37 2.68
N LEU A 285 -13.59 -14.87 3.55
CA LEU A 285 -12.20 -14.43 3.60
C LEU A 285 -11.43 -14.80 2.33
N LEU A 286 -11.65 -16.01 1.80
CA LEU A 286 -11.03 -16.47 0.56
C LEU A 286 -11.50 -15.65 -0.64
N GLU A 287 -12.80 -15.37 -0.75
CA GLU A 287 -13.36 -14.50 -1.79
C GLU A 287 -12.81 -13.08 -1.70
N MET A 288 -12.67 -12.53 -0.49
CA MET A 288 -12.09 -11.21 -0.25
C MET A 288 -10.66 -11.12 -0.77
N ILE A 289 -9.78 -12.08 -0.41
CA ILE A 289 -8.38 -12.03 -0.84
C ILE A 289 -8.23 -12.28 -2.34
N GLU A 290 -9.06 -13.15 -2.93
CA GLU A 290 -9.04 -13.43 -4.37
C GLU A 290 -9.47 -12.20 -5.19
N ARG A 291 -10.50 -11.49 -4.72
CA ARG A 291 -10.93 -10.23 -5.33
C ARG A 291 -9.82 -9.17 -5.28
N LEU A 292 -9.21 -9.00 -4.10
CA LEU A 292 -8.12 -8.04 -3.91
C LEU A 292 -6.90 -8.39 -4.76
N GLU A 293 -6.51 -9.66 -4.81
CA GLU A 293 -5.43 -10.16 -5.65
C GLU A 293 -5.66 -9.82 -7.13
N ASN A 294 -6.85 -10.09 -7.66
CA ASN A 294 -7.18 -9.81 -9.06
C ASN A 294 -7.07 -8.31 -9.40
N MET A 295 -7.56 -7.44 -8.51
CA MET A 295 -7.43 -5.99 -8.71
C MET A 295 -5.97 -5.54 -8.70
N ILE A 296 -5.15 -6.11 -7.80
CA ILE A 296 -3.71 -5.81 -7.71
C ILE A 296 -2.96 -6.32 -8.94
N ILE A 297 -3.18 -7.56 -9.39
CA ILE A 297 -2.55 -8.12 -10.60
C ILE A 297 -2.81 -7.21 -11.81
N ASN A 298 -4.05 -6.79 -11.99
CA ASN A 298 -4.41 -5.90 -13.10
C ASN A 298 -3.70 -4.54 -12.99
N ARG A 299 -3.69 -3.93 -11.80
CA ARG A 299 -2.98 -2.66 -11.56
C ARG A 299 -1.47 -2.80 -11.78
N THR A 300 -0.86 -3.87 -11.28
CA THR A 300 0.57 -4.16 -11.44
C THR A 300 0.95 -4.29 -12.90
N ARG A 301 0.17 -5.05 -13.69
CA ARG A 301 0.39 -5.16 -15.14
C ARG A 301 0.37 -3.80 -15.82
N LEU A 302 -0.60 -2.94 -15.49
CA LEU A 302 -0.69 -1.59 -16.05
C LEU A 302 0.53 -0.74 -15.68
N MET A 303 0.92 -0.74 -14.41
CA MET A 303 2.07 0.05 -13.93
C MET A 303 3.39 -0.40 -14.55
N GLU A 304 3.62 -1.71 -14.62
CA GLU A 304 4.84 -2.29 -15.20
C GLU A 304 4.94 -2.06 -16.71
N GLU A 305 3.84 -2.27 -17.44
CA GLU A 305 3.76 -1.98 -18.86
C GLU A 305 4.01 -0.50 -19.14
N HIS A 306 3.47 0.36 -18.28
CA HIS A 306 3.66 1.80 -18.40
C HIS A 306 5.13 2.21 -18.23
N ILE A 307 5.91 1.62 -17.32
CA ILE A 307 7.29 2.05 -17.09
C ILE A 307 8.33 1.28 -17.92
N LYS A 308 7.95 0.18 -18.57
CA LYS A 308 8.87 -0.73 -19.29
C LYS A 308 9.81 0.01 -20.25
N ASP A 309 9.26 0.76 -21.19
CA ASP A 309 10.07 1.46 -22.20
C ASP A 309 10.82 2.66 -21.62
N TYR A 310 10.29 3.27 -20.57
CA TYR A 310 10.92 4.40 -19.89
C TYR A 310 12.21 3.98 -19.21
N ILE A 311 12.19 2.83 -18.53
CA ILE A 311 13.35 2.23 -17.90
C ILE A 311 14.37 1.82 -18.98
N VAL A 312 13.96 1.09 -20.02
CA VAL A 312 14.86 0.68 -21.12
C VAL A 312 15.59 1.88 -21.74
N LYS A 313 14.87 2.96 -22.03
CA LYS A 313 15.48 4.18 -22.59
C LYS A 313 16.47 4.82 -21.62
N ARG A 314 16.13 4.92 -20.34
CA ARG A 314 16.97 5.58 -19.34
C ARG A 314 18.26 4.83 -19.07
N TYR A 315 18.22 3.51 -19.00
CA TYR A 315 19.38 2.67 -18.69
C TYR A 315 20.21 2.24 -19.91
N ASN A 316 19.72 2.50 -21.13
CA ASN A 316 20.51 2.35 -22.37
C ASN A 316 21.17 3.67 -22.84
N MET A 317 20.98 4.77 -22.10
CA MET A 317 21.60 6.07 -22.36
C MET A 317 22.78 6.38 -21.41
N ASP A 318 23.16 5.43 -20.56
CA ASP A 318 24.37 5.42 -19.73
C ASP A 318 25.39 4.40 -20.28
#